data_AF-A0A645J527-F1
#
_entry.id   AF-A0A645J527-F1
#
_cell.length_a   1.000
_cell.length_b   1.000
_cell.length_c   1.000
_cell.angle_alpha   90.00
_cell.angle_beta   90.00
_cell.angle_gamma   90.00
#
_symmetry.space_group_name_H-M   'P 1'
#
loop_
_entity.id
_entity.type
_entity.pdbx_description
1 polymer ?
#
loop_
_entity_poly.entity_id
_entity_poly.type
_entity_poly.pdbx_seq_one_letter_code
_entity_poly.pdbx_strand_id
1 'polypeptide(L)'
;MVKKGCEAYGDQHPRFGFPNSANDVPELLDFFRVLKAEGFFRPNDPFVLSFEVKPWGDESEELIMANTKRVINRAWALLED
;
A
#
# COMPACT_ATOMS: atom_id res chain seq x y z
N MET A 1 2.50 -2.88 -13.11
CA MET A 1 3.85 -2.39 -13.48
C MET A 1 3.74 -0.91 -13.90
N VAL A 2 4.56 -0.02 -13.33
CA VAL A 2 4.51 1.43 -13.64
C VAL A 2 4.95 1.73 -15.08
N LYS A 3 4.32 2.73 -15.71
CA LYS A 3 4.56 3.10 -17.12
C LYS A 3 5.31 4.43 -17.23
N LYS A 4 6.46 4.43 -17.92
CA LYS A 4 7.28 5.64 -18.12
C LYS A 4 6.46 6.70 -18.88
N GLY A 5 6.49 7.94 -18.41
CA GLY A 5 5.76 9.06 -18.99
C GLY A 5 4.33 9.23 -18.47
N CYS A 6 3.83 8.34 -17.61
CA CYS A 6 2.60 8.56 -16.86
C CYS A 6 2.83 9.52 -15.68
N GLU A 7 1.77 10.16 -15.23
CA GLU A 7 1.77 11.00 -14.03
C GLU A 7 2.17 10.19 -12.79
N ALA A 8 2.87 10.84 -11.85
CA ALA A 8 3.43 10.22 -10.66
C ALA A 8 4.35 9.00 -10.93
N TYR A 9 4.95 8.91 -12.12
CA TYR A 9 5.93 7.87 -12.44
C TYR A 9 7.21 8.01 -11.60
N GLY A 10 7.71 6.87 -11.12
CA GLY A 10 8.94 6.77 -10.32
C GLY A 10 8.66 6.75 -8.83
N ASP A 11 9.65 7.16 -8.05
CA ASP A 11 9.59 7.16 -6.59
C ASP A 11 8.87 8.41 -6.07
N GLN A 12 7.56 8.43 -6.27
CA GLN A 12 6.71 9.59 -5.99
C GLN A 12 5.70 9.35 -4.89
N HIS A 13 5.51 8.10 -4.44
CA HIS A 13 4.61 7.73 -3.34
C HIS A 13 3.18 8.30 -3.45
N PRO A 14 2.48 8.22 -4.61
CA PRO A 14 1.07 8.62 -4.65
C PRO A 14 0.22 7.65 -3.80
N ARG A 15 -1.03 8.02 -3.50
CA ARG A 15 -1.97 7.11 -2.84
C ARG A 15 -2.10 5.77 -3.56
N PHE A 16 -2.50 4.74 -2.82
CA PHE A 16 -2.87 3.45 -3.40
C PHE A 16 -3.99 3.60 -4.44
N GLY A 17 -3.88 2.82 -5.52
CA GLY A 17 -4.82 2.87 -6.64
C GLY A 17 -4.81 4.20 -7.41
N PHE A 18 -3.71 4.97 -7.38
CA PHE A 18 -3.55 6.13 -8.28
C PHE A 18 -3.56 5.68 -9.75
N PRO A 19 -4.04 6.50 -10.71
CA PRO A 19 -4.05 6.12 -12.12
C PRO A 19 -2.68 5.62 -12.62
N ASN A 20 -2.64 4.43 -13.22
CA ASN A 20 -1.41 3.73 -13.67
C ASN A 20 -0.42 3.36 -12.54
N SER A 21 -0.83 3.42 -11.28
CA SER A 21 -0.05 2.92 -10.14
C SER A 21 0.22 1.42 -10.29
N ALA A 22 1.34 0.98 -9.73
CA ALA A 22 1.62 -0.44 -9.56
C ALA A 22 1.08 -1.02 -8.25
N ASN A 23 0.60 -0.17 -7.33
CA ASN A 23 0.24 -0.58 -5.98
C ASN A 23 -1.23 -0.25 -5.67
N ASP A 24 -2.03 -1.29 -5.42
CA ASP A 24 -3.35 -1.23 -4.80
C ASP A 24 -3.55 -2.47 -3.90
N VAL A 25 -4.80 -2.79 -3.55
CA VAL A 25 -5.16 -3.93 -2.70
C VAL A 25 -4.52 -5.26 -3.14
N PRO A 26 -4.56 -5.68 -4.43
CA PRO A 26 -4.02 -6.99 -4.82
C PRO A 26 -2.52 -7.10 -4.57
N GLU A 27 -1.74 -6.07 -4.90
CA GLU A 27 -0.29 -6.09 -4.72
C GLU A 27 0.10 -6.01 -3.25
N LEU A 28 -0.65 -5.25 -2.44
CA LEU A 28 -0.43 -5.22 -1.00
C LEU A 28 -0.77 -6.55 -0.32
N LEU A 29 -1.83 -7.24 -0.79
CA LEU A 29 -2.16 -8.59 -0.32
C LEU A 29 -1.03 -9.57 -0.64
N ASP A 30 -0.49 -9.54 -1.85
CA ASP A 30 0.64 -10.39 -2.23
C ASP A 30 1.89 -10.09 -1.39
N PHE A 31 2.16 -8.81 -1.10
CA PHE A 31 3.22 -8.42 -0.17
C PHE A 31 2.99 -8.98 1.24
N PHE A 32 1.77 -8.87 1.78
CA PHE A 32 1.42 -9.46 3.09
C PHE A 32 1.54 -10.98 3.11
N ARG A 33 1.19 -11.68 2.03
CA ARG A 33 1.38 -13.14 1.91
C ARG A 33 2.85 -13.52 2.05
N VAL A 34 3.75 -12.79 1.39
CA VAL A 34 5.20 -13.00 1.51
C VAL A 34 5.66 -12.71 2.94
N LEU A 35 5.29 -11.57 3.53
CA LEU A 35 5.66 -11.26 4.92
C LEU A 35 5.20 -12.33 5.91
N LYS A 36 3.99 -12.88 5.71
CA LYS A 36 3.47 -13.99 6.51
C LYS A 36 4.29 -15.26 6.32
N ALA A 37 4.52 -15.67 5.07
CA ALA A 37 5.26 -16.89 4.74
C ALA A 37 6.71 -16.87 5.28
N GLU A 38 7.34 -15.70 5.28
CA GLU A 38 8.70 -15.50 5.80
C GLU A 38 8.75 -15.27 7.32
N GLY A 39 7.59 -15.26 8.01
CA GLY A 39 7.53 -15.17 9.48
C GLY A 39 7.80 -13.78 10.06
N PHE A 40 7.51 -12.70 9.32
CA PHE A 40 7.62 -11.33 9.81
C PHE A 40 6.47 -10.92 10.74
N PHE A 41 5.31 -11.58 10.66
CA PHE A 41 4.19 -11.32 11.56
C PHE A 41 4.36 -12.06 12.90
N ARG A 42 5.02 -11.38 13.84
CA ARG A 42 5.35 -11.88 15.17
C ARG A 42 4.45 -11.23 16.23
N PRO A 43 3.37 -11.90 16.69
CA PRO A 43 2.41 -11.28 17.60
C PRO A 43 3.00 -10.89 18.96
N ASN A 44 4.03 -11.61 19.42
CA ASN A 44 4.68 -11.37 20.72
C ASN A 44 5.91 -10.45 20.64
N ASP A 45 6.41 -10.16 19.43
CA ASP A 45 7.60 -9.32 19.19
C ASP A 45 7.49 -8.69 17.78
N PRO A 46 6.55 -7.75 17.58
CA PRO A 46 6.20 -7.28 16.25
C PRO A 46 7.27 -6.36 15.67
N PHE A 47 7.56 -6.53 14.39
CA PHE A 47 8.32 -5.54 13.63
C PHE A 47 7.48 -4.32 13.31
N VAL A 48 8.15 -3.18 13.11
CA VAL A 48 7.53 -1.99 12.53
C VAL A 48 7.40 -2.19 11.03
N LEU A 49 6.17 -2.07 10.52
CA LEU A 49 5.88 -1.98 9.09
C LEU A 49 5.28 -0.62 8.79
N SER A 50 5.93 0.15 7.93
CA SER A 50 5.51 1.50 7.52
C SER A 50 5.29 1.57 6.02
N PHE A 51 4.37 2.46 5.61
CA PHE A 51 4.12 2.79 4.22
C PHE A 51 4.20 4.31 4.05
N GLU A 52 4.81 4.75 2.95
CA GLU A 52 4.88 6.16 2.59
C GLU A 52 3.89 6.47 1.48
N VAL A 53 3.07 7.49 1.72
CA VAL A 53 2.11 8.04 0.77
C VAL A 53 2.10 9.57 0.92
N LYS A 54 1.86 10.27 -0.17
CA LYS A 54 1.65 11.73 -0.17
C LYS A 54 0.44 12.10 -1.03
N PRO A 55 -0.22 13.24 -0.76
CA PRO A 55 -1.22 13.79 -1.65
C PRO A 55 -0.63 14.19 -3.00
N TRP A 56 -1.44 14.09 -4.05
CA TRP A 56 -1.07 14.54 -5.39
C TRP A 56 -1.94 15.72 -5.84
N GLY A 57 -1.33 16.81 -6.29
CA GLY A 57 -2.05 18.03 -6.67
C GLY A 57 -2.89 18.58 -5.51
N ASP A 58 -4.19 18.73 -5.74
CA ASP A 58 -5.15 19.28 -4.77
C ASP A 58 -5.83 18.21 -3.90
N GLU A 59 -5.30 16.98 -3.85
CA GLU A 59 -5.83 15.92 -2.99
C GLU A 59 -5.75 16.29 -1.50
N SER A 60 -6.82 16.00 -0.75
CA SER A 60 -6.85 16.21 0.71
C SER A 60 -6.05 15.14 1.45
N GLU A 61 -5.11 15.56 2.30
CA GLU A 61 -4.31 14.69 3.18
C GLU A 61 -5.17 13.71 4.00
N GLU A 62 -6.31 14.16 4.53
CA GLU A 62 -7.22 13.32 5.30
C GLU A 62 -7.82 12.19 4.45
N LEU A 63 -8.18 12.49 3.19
CA LEU A 63 -8.71 11.50 2.26
C LEU A 63 -7.63 10.50 1.82
N ILE A 64 -6.38 10.94 1.68
CA ILE A 64 -5.23 10.07 1.40
C ILE A 64 -4.96 9.12 2.56
N MET A 65 -4.99 9.63 3.79
CA MET A 65 -4.85 8.82 4.99
C MET A 65 -6.00 7.80 5.11
N ALA A 66 -7.25 8.23 4.85
CA ALA A 66 -8.41 7.35 4.87
C ALA A 66 -8.34 6.26 3.78
N ASN A 67 -7.92 6.62 2.56
CA ASN A 67 -7.67 5.67 1.47
C ASN A 67 -6.64 4.62 1.90
N THR A 68 -5.50 5.07 2.44
CA THR A 68 -4.39 4.21 2.84
C THR A 68 -4.83 3.18 3.88
N LYS A 69 -5.54 3.62 4.93
CA LYS A 69 -6.12 2.73 5.94
C LYS A 69 -7.08 1.72 5.32
N ARG A 70 -7.94 2.15 4.39
CA ARG A 70 -8.90 1.27 3.71
C ARG A 70 -8.20 0.18 2.89
N VAL A 71 -7.16 0.54 2.14
CA VAL A 71 -6.39 -0.43 1.32
C VAL A 71 -5.67 -1.43 2.21
N ILE A 72 -4.98 -0.97 3.27
CA ILE A 72 -4.31 -1.85 4.24
C ILE A 72 -5.32 -2.80 4.90
N ASN A 73 -6.42 -2.27 5.43
CA ASN A 73 -7.44 -3.10 6.08
C ASN A 73 -8.07 -4.11 5.11
N ARG A 74 -8.29 -3.73 3.86
CA ARG A 74 -8.86 -4.62 2.85
C ARG A 74 -7.89 -5.73 2.47
N ALA A 75 -6.62 -5.41 2.22
CA ALA A 75 -5.59 -6.40 1.93
C ALA A 75 -5.41 -7.35 3.11
N TRP A 76 -5.37 -6.82 4.34
CA TRP A 76 -5.28 -7.64 5.56
C TRP A 76 -6.48 -8.59 5.71
N ALA A 77 -7.71 -8.12 5.49
CA ALA A 77 -8.90 -8.95 5.60
C ALA A 77 -9.01 -10.05 4.51
N LEU A 78 -8.24 -9.94 3.42
CA LEU A 78 -8.14 -10.94 2.37
C LEU A 78 -6.97 -11.91 2.59
N LEU A 79 -6.10 -11.64 3.56
CA LEU A 79 -5.01 -12.53 3.93
C LEU A 79 -5.60 -13.78 4.60
N GLU A 80 -5.48 -14.92 3.91
CA GLU A 80 -5.91 -16.23 4.41
C GLU A 80 -5.09 -16.65 5.65
N ASP A 81 -5.66 -17.50 6.51
CA ASP A 81 -5.02 -18.07 7.71
C ASP A 81 -3.89 -19.06 7.40
#